data_AF-A0A4S4KCS9-F1
#
_entry.id   AF-A0A4S4KCS9-F1
#
_cell.length_a   1.000
_cell.length_b   1.000
_cell.length_c   1.000
_cell.angle_alpha   90.00
_cell.angle_beta   90.00
_cell.angle_gamma   90.00
#
_symmetry.space_group_name_H-M   'P 1'
#
loop_
_entity.id
_entity.type
_entity.pdbx_description
1 polymer ?
#
loop_
_entity_poly.entity_id
_entity_poly.type
_entity_poly.pdbx_seq_one_letter_code
_entity_poly.pdbx_strand_id
1 'polypeptide(L)'
;MHLVPGAEEETALPPPVDSIEENERIAAFWQVYVLDKTWSIAAHSRSGLLVEDGSPRMTVDTPWPLAIESFAEGNVPPWYGSVGGTIQRFLTDTESAGVDSGLSVLASRAQAAALLDRASWLSSTYSSDPSILQTNQFAFEAFDTRIEKFILSLPSLTSLKDAPPYMQPTPEVVRSLVVTHCVARLAAAQLHSPWVNETIKSSAKCLSACKAIIAAVGVMPQESLRCVDPFLIVLLTFAAHMIIGELVHRAKGTSLYQGPYPLTSCVNPVYLTRALDEAVTLIGAMNRGSKFTEMQLEAIQKLRAAVPVSGLELIR
;
A
#
# COMPACT_ATOMS: atom_id res chain seq x y z
N MET A 1 -45.04 3.75 22.52
CA MET A 1 -43.60 3.50 22.70
C MET A 1 -42.92 4.84 22.51
N HIS A 2 -42.73 5.58 23.61
CA HIS A 2 -42.11 6.91 23.59
C HIS A 2 -40.61 6.74 23.36
N LEU A 3 -40.08 7.40 22.34
CA LEU A 3 -38.64 7.53 22.11
C LEU A 3 -38.06 8.40 23.23
N VAL A 4 -37.06 7.88 23.92
CA VAL A 4 -36.24 8.62 24.87
C VAL A 4 -35.34 9.57 24.06
N PRO A 5 -35.43 10.90 24.23
CA PRO A 5 -34.43 11.82 23.72
C PRO A 5 -33.26 11.80 24.71
N GLY A 6 -32.16 11.15 24.37
CA GLY A 6 -31.00 11.09 25.26
C GLY A 6 -29.86 10.14 24.85
N ALA A 7 -30.06 9.29 23.84
CA ALA A 7 -29.04 8.30 23.45
C ALA A 7 -27.99 8.82 22.44
N GLU A 8 -28.13 10.04 21.89
CA GLU A 8 -27.15 10.58 20.94
C GLU A 8 -25.95 11.25 21.64
N GLU A 9 -26.10 11.69 22.90
CA GLU A 9 -25.02 12.37 23.64
C GLU A 9 -23.98 11.39 24.23
N GLU A 10 -24.34 10.11 24.42
CA GLU A 10 -23.50 9.16 25.15
C GLU A 10 -22.35 8.58 24.29
N THR A 11 -22.31 8.88 22.99
CA THR A 11 -21.27 8.39 22.06
C THR A 11 -20.40 9.50 21.45
N ALA A 12 -20.70 10.77 21.70
CA ALA A 12 -19.92 11.89 21.21
C ALA A 12 -18.78 12.23 22.17
N LEU A 13 -17.55 12.29 21.67
CA LEU A 13 -16.43 12.81 22.47
C LEU A 13 -16.68 14.30 22.78
N PRO A 14 -16.34 14.78 24.00
CA PRO A 14 -16.40 16.21 24.29
C PRO A 14 -15.46 16.98 23.35
N PRO A 15 -15.63 18.29 23.13
CA PRO A 15 -14.69 19.10 22.37
C PRO A 15 -13.25 18.91 22.86
N PRO A 16 -12.23 18.97 21.98
CA PRO A 16 -10.84 18.91 22.40
C PRO A 16 -10.53 20.06 23.37
N VAL A 17 -9.74 19.78 24.41
CA VAL A 17 -9.34 20.72 25.44
C VAL A 17 -8.35 21.76 24.88
N ASP A 18 -7.47 21.34 23.98
CA ASP A 18 -6.51 22.18 23.29
C ASP A 18 -6.17 21.66 21.88
N SER A 19 -5.30 22.38 21.18
CA SER A 19 -4.86 22.04 19.83
C SER A 19 -4.01 20.76 19.79
N ILE A 20 -3.36 20.37 20.89
CA ILE A 20 -2.58 19.15 20.97
C ILE A 20 -3.51 17.94 21.04
N GLU A 21 -4.52 17.99 21.90
CA GLU A 21 -5.53 16.93 21.97
C GLU A 21 -6.29 16.78 20.65
N GLU A 22 -6.58 17.90 19.96
CA GLU A 22 -7.14 17.85 18.61
C GLU A 22 -6.23 17.08 17.63
N ASN A 23 -4.92 17.36 17.63
CA ASN A 23 -3.95 16.62 16.82
C ASN A 23 -3.93 15.13 17.16
N GLU A 24 -3.91 14.79 18.45
CA GLU A 24 -3.90 13.40 18.92
C GLU A 24 -5.13 12.63 18.48
N ARG A 25 -6.32 13.26 18.54
CA ARG A 25 -7.58 12.66 18.08
C ARG A 25 -7.59 12.44 16.57
N ILE A 26 -7.10 13.40 15.78
CA ILE A 26 -6.94 13.26 14.33
C ILE A 26 -5.97 12.12 14.01
N ALA A 27 -4.81 12.09 14.67
CA ALA A 27 -3.80 11.04 14.48
C ALA A 27 -4.35 9.66 14.86
N ALA A 28 -5.06 9.55 15.98
CA ALA A 28 -5.69 8.31 16.43
C ALA A 28 -6.70 7.77 15.41
N PHE A 29 -7.56 8.64 14.87
CA PHE A 29 -8.49 8.26 13.80
C PHE A 29 -7.75 7.66 12.60
N TRP A 30 -6.73 8.34 12.10
CA TRP A 30 -5.98 7.87 10.93
C TRP A 30 -5.15 6.62 11.17
N GLN A 31 -4.64 6.44 12.39
CA GLN A 31 -3.95 5.21 12.78
C GLN A 31 -4.89 4.01 12.73
N VAL A 32 -6.11 4.15 13.26
CA VAL A 32 -7.13 3.10 13.22
C VAL A 32 -7.58 2.85 11.78
N TYR A 33 -7.79 3.90 10.99
CA TYR A 33 -8.12 3.79 9.56
C TYR A 33 -7.06 3.00 8.79
N VAL A 34 -5.77 3.35 8.93
CA VAL A 34 -4.66 2.63 8.29
C VAL A 34 -4.67 1.16 8.67
N LEU A 35 -4.86 0.86 9.96
CA LEU A 35 -4.89 -0.50 10.46
C LEU A 35 -6.03 -1.29 9.82
N ASP A 36 -7.25 -0.77 9.85
CA ASP A 36 -8.43 -1.44 9.27
C ASP A 36 -8.24 -1.70 7.77
N LYS A 37 -7.85 -0.68 6.99
CA LYS A 37 -7.70 -0.82 5.53
C LYS A 37 -6.59 -1.79 5.14
N THR A 38 -5.42 -1.71 5.78
CA THR A 38 -4.29 -2.60 5.44
C THR A 38 -4.54 -4.05 5.90
N TRP A 39 -5.06 -4.25 7.11
CA TRP A 39 -5.28 -5.61 7.64
C TRP A 39 -6.47 -6.32 7.02
N SER A 40 -7.46 -5.59 6.52
CA SER A 40 -8.56 -6.19 5.75
C SER A 40 -8.05 -6.85 4.47
N ILE A 41 -7.06 -6.24 3.80
CA ILE A 41 -6.37 -6.84 2.65
C ILE A 41 -5.62 -8.11 3.08
N ALA A 42 -4.87 -8.06 4.19
CA ALA A 42 -4.15 -9.23 4.69
C ALA A 42 -5.09 -10.40 5.03
N ALA A 43 -6.27 -10.09 5.58
CA ALA A 43 -7.30 -11.05 5.94
C ALA A 43 -8.15 -11.52 4.74
N HIS A 44 -7.94 -10.96 3.54
CA HIS A 44 -8.82 -11.17 2.37
C HIS A 44 -10.30 -10.90 2.70
N SER A 45 -10.55 -9.90 3.55
CA SER A 45 -11.87 -9.49 4.02
C SER A 45 -12.21 -8.10 3.50
N ARG A 46 -13.50 -7.75 3.52
CA ARG A 46 -13.90 -6.35 3.38
C ARG A 46 -13.51 -5.58 4.64
N SER A 47 -13.13 -4.33 4.44
CA SER A 47 -12.85 -3.38 5.52
C SER A 47 -14.09 -3.16 6.38
N GLY A 48 -13.87 -3.17 7.70
CA GLY A 48 -14.94 -3.03 8.69
C GLY A 48 -15.31 -1.58 8.96
N LEU A 49 -14.38 -0.65 8.77
CA LEU A 49 -14.64 0.79 8.88
C LEU A 49 -15.05 1.37 7.53
N LEU A 50 -16.25 1.96 7.50
CA LEU A 50 -16.77 2.86 6.47
C LEU A 50 -16.43 2.40 5.04
N VAL A 51 -17.38 1.69 4.43
CA VAL A 51 -17.39 1.52 2.98
C VAL A 51 -17.83 2.86 2.40
N GLU A 52 -16.91 3.64 1.83
CA GLU A 52 -17.28 4.80 1.01
C GLU A 52 -17.96 4.30 -0.27
N ASP A 53 -19.26 4.04 -0.18
CA ASP A 53 -20.15 3.71 -1.29
C ASP A 53 -20.69 4.98 -2.00
N GLY A 54 -20.20 6.16 -1.59
CA GLY A 54 -20.67 7.46 -2.06
C GLY A 54 -21.91 7.98 -1.33
N SER A 55 -22.38 7.29 -0.28
CA SER A 55 -23.47 7.81 0.55
C SER A 55 -22.98 8.93 1.49
N PRO A 56 -23.75 10.02 1.67
CA PRO A 56 -23.35 11.17 2.50
C PRO A 56 -23.13 10.84 3.99
N ARG A 57 -23.59 9.68 4.46
CA ARG A 57 -23.48 9.25 5.87
C ARG A 57 -22.16 8.53 6.19
N MET A 58 -21.40 8.13 5.17
CA MET A 58 -20.11 7.43 5.34
C MET A 58 -18.91 8.28 4.90
N THR A 59 -19.11 9.56 4.65
CA THR A 59 -18.05 10.50 4.29
C THR A 59 -17.09 10.72 5.46
N VAL A 60 -15.80 10.52 5.22
CA VAL A 60 -14.76 10.85 6.21
C VAL A 60 -14.38 12.32 6.10
N ASP A 61 -14.77 13.10 7.10
CA ASP A 61 -14.50 14.55 7.17
C ASP A 61 -13.26 14.91 8.01
N THR A 62 -12.69 13.94 8.74
CA THR A 62 -11.44 14.15 9.49
C THR A 62 -10.34 14.62 8.53
N PRO A 63 -9.63 15.74 8.78
CA PRO A 63 -8.59 16.22 7.88
C PRO A 63 -7.31 15.36 7.97
N TRP A 64 -6.46 15.39 6.94
CA TRP A 64 -5.16 14.70 6.99
C TRP A 64 -4.30 15.20 8.17
N PRO A 65 -3.59 14.32 8.89
CA PRO A 65 -2.82 14.72 10.06
C PRO A 65 -1.60 15.56 9.65
N LEU A 66 -1.44 16.74 10.25
CA LEU A 66 -0.22 17.54 10.12
C LEU A 66 0.86 17.06 11.09
N ALA A 67 2.09 17.53 10.88
CA ALA A 67 3.19 17.34 11.82
C ALA A 67 2.81 17.92 13.20
N ILE A 68 3.22 17.27 14.28
CA ILE A 68 2.85 17.68 15.64
C ILE A 68 3.36 19.09 15.96
N GLU A 69 4.51 19.44 15.38
CA GLU A 69 5.14 20.76 15.47
C GLU A 69 4.21 21.85 14.94
N SER A 70 3.42 21.57 13.89
CA SER A 70 2.46 22.53 13.34
C SER A 70 1.38 22.92 14.37
N PHE A 71 0.95 21.98 15.22
CA PHE A 71 -0.03 22.26 16.28
C PHE A 71 0.62 22.90 17.51
N ALA A 72 1.81 22.43 17.89
CA ALA A 72 2.57 22.97 19.02
C ALA A 72 2.99 24.43 18.81
N GLU A 73 3.33 24.80 17.58
CA GLU A 73 3.73 26.16 17.21
C GLU A 73 2.54 27.06 16.83
N GLY A 74 1.32 26.51 16.77
CA GLY A 74 0.13 27.23 16.29
C GLY A 74 0.15 27.53 14.79
N ASN A 75 1.00 26.86 14.03
CA ASN A 75 1.16 26.98 12.58
C ASN A 75 0.15 26.11 11.80
N VAL A 76 -1.10 26.05 12.27
CA VAL A 76 -2.18 25.31 11.61
C VAL A 76 -2.83 26.22 10.57
N PRO A 77 -2.96 25.80 9.29
CA PRO A 77 -3.59 26.61 8.27
C PRO A 77 -5.04 26.97 8.62
N PRO A 78 -5.51 28.21 8.34
CA PRO A 78 -6.88 28.62 8.69
C PRO A 78 -8.00 27.81 8.03
N TRP A 79 -7.69 27.14 6.91
CA TRP A 79 -8.61 26.28 6.17
C TRP A 79 -8.55 24.81 6.62
N TYR A 80 -7.66 24.45 7.54
CA TYR A 80 -7.49 23.08 8.01
C TYR A 80 -8.80 22.56 8.64
N GLY A 81 -9.26 21.38 8.21
CA GLY A 81 -10.53 20.80 8.66
C GLY A 81 -11.79 21.52 8.18
N SER A 82 -11.68 22.59 7.39
CA SER A 82 -12.85 23.37 6.93
C SER A 82 -13.59 22.72 5.75
N VAL A 83 -12.95 21.79 5.05
CA VAL A 83 -13.53 21.10 3.90
C VAL A 83 -13.64 19.61 4.21
N GLY A 84 -14.87 19.10 4.21
CA GLY A 84 -15.17 17.68 4.38
C GLY A 84 -14.83 16.82 3.14
N GLY A 85 -15.14 15.53 3.22
CA GLY A 85 -14.89 14.56 2.15
C GLY A 85 -13.40 14.30 1.91
N THR A 86 -12.60 14.22 2.97
CA THR A 86 -11.14 14.14 2.93
C THR A 86 -10.63 13.03 1.99
N ILE A 87 -11.19 11.82 2.12
CA ILE A 87 -10.80 10.68 1.28
C ILE A 87 -11.34 10.86 -0.13
N GLN A 88 -12.64 11.13 -0.30
CA GLN A 88 -13.27 11.29 -1.61
C GLN A 88 -12.52 12.33 -2.46
N ARG A 89 -12.22 13.51 -1.90
CA ARG A 89 -11.41 14.54 -2.57
C ARG A 89 -10.02 14.02 -2.92
N PHE A 90 -9.36 13.34 -1.98
CA PHE A 90 -8.08 12.72 -2.27
C PHE A 90 -8.15 11.58 -3.29
N LEU A 91 -9.32 11.02 -3.63
CA LEU A 91 -9.45 10.00 -4.67
C LEU A 91 -9.92 10.58 -6.02
N THR A 92 -10.71 11.66 -6.00
CA THR A 92 -11.32 12.25 -7.20
C THR A 92 -10.61 13.50 -7.71
N ASP A 93 -10.05 14.32 -6.83
CA ASP A 93 -9.63 15.69 -7.16
C ASP A 93 -8.23 15.72 -7.81
N THR A 94 -8.02 16.60 -8.80
CA THR A 94 -6.73 16.76 -9.50
C THR A 94 -5.78 17.74 -8.83
N GLU A 95 -6.24 18.45 -7.79
CA GLU A 95 -5.33 19.19 -6.92
C GLU A 95 -4.33 18.20 -6.33
N SER A 96 -3.07 18.45 -6.66
CA SER A 96 -1.95 17.67 -6.20
C SER A 96 -2.11 17.45 -4.69
N ALA A 97 -2.08 16.19 -4.25
CA ALA A 97 -1.57 15.83 -2.94
C ALA A 97 -0.10 16.30 -2.91
N GLY A 98 0.06 17.60 -2.80
CA GLY A 98 1.19 18.35 -3.29
C GLY A 98 1.44 19.48 -2.33
N VAL A 99 2.33 19.18 -1.40
CA VAL A 99 3.24 20.18 -0.83
C VAL A 99 2.52 21.29 -0.06
N ASP A 100 1.63 20.93 0.86
CA ASP A 100 1.67 21.65 2.12
C ASP A 100 2.84 21.07 2.90
N SER A 101 3.84 21.91 3.12
CA SER A 101 5.10 21.66 3.84
C SER A 101 4.93 21.22 5.30
N GLY A 102 3.76 20.69 5.68
CA GLY A 102 3.39 20.26 7.04
C GLY A 102 2.62 18.94 7.10
N LEU A 103 2.41 18.20 6.00
CA LEU A 103 1.79 16.87 6.07
C LEU A 103 2.72 15.88 6.82
N SER A 104 2.14 15.16 7.79
CA SER A 104 2.88 14.16 8.57
C SER A 104 3.15 12.89 7.76
N VAL A 105 4.08 12.07 8.23
CA VAL A 105 4.33 10.73 7.66
C VAL A 105 3.09 9.83 7.80
N LEU A 106 2.27 10.06 8.84
CA LEU A 106 0.99 9.37 9.01
C LEU A 106 -0.02 9.75 7.92
N ALA A 107 -0.03 11.01 7.46
CA ALA A 107 -0.90 11.44 6.37
C ALA A 107 -0.57 10.68 5.08
N SER A 108 0.71 10.62 4.70
CA SER A 108 1.13 9.84 3.52
C SER A 108 0.78 8.36 3.67
N ARG A 109 0.93 7.80 4.88
CA ARG A 109 0.56 6.41 5.18
C ARG A 109 -0.94 6.15 5.02
N ALA A 110 -1.78 7.06 5.50
CA ALA A 110 -3.23 6.99 5.38
C ALA A 110 -3.71 7.16 3.93
N GLN A 111 -3.11 8.09 3.18
CA GLN A 111 -3.36 8.25 1.74
C GLN A 111 -3.01 6.99 0.95
N ALA A 112 -1.85 6.37 1.23
CA ALA A 112 -1.48 5.11 0.60
C ALA A 112 -2.48 3.98 0.91
N ALA A 113 -2.97 3.91 2.16
CA ALA A 113 -4.00 2.94 2.56
C ALA A 113 -5.34 3.18 1.85
N ALA A 114 -5.75 4.44 1.68
CA ALA A 114 -6.96 4.80 0.92
C ALA A 114 -6.85 4.40 -0.56
N LEU A 115 -5.69 4.62 -1.20
CA LEU A 115 -5.43 4.14 -2.56
C LEU A 115 -5.51 2.62 -2.66
N LEU A 116 -4.94 1.90 -1.68
CA LEU A 116 -4.98 0.44 -1.64
C LEU A 116 -6.41 -0.10 -1.50
N ASP A 117 -7.20 0.46 -0.59
CA ASP A 117 -8.61 0.06 -0.38
C ASP A 117 -9.41 0.28 -1.67
N ARG A 118 -9.26 1.46 -2.29
CA ARG A 118 -9.95 1.78 -3.55
C ARG A 118 -9.50 0.90 -4.70
N ALA A 119 -8.20 0.60 -4.81
CA ALA A 119 -7.66 -0.31 -5.83
C ALA A 119 -8.23 -1.72 -5.69
N SER A 120 -8.31 -2.23 -4.45
CA SER A 120 -8.88 -3.54 -4.15
C SER A 120 -10.38 -3.60 -4.45
N TRP A 121 -11.12 -2.52 -4.17
CA TRP A 121 -12.53 -2.44 -4.52
C TRP A 121 -12.72 -2.45 -6.05
N LEU A 122 -12.02 -1.57 -6.78
CA LEU A 122 -12.11 -1.48 -8.23
C LEU A 122 -11.75 -2.80 -8.91
N SER A 123 -10.67 -3.45 -8.47
CA SER A 123 -10.24 -4.72 -9.02
C SER A 123 -11.31 -5.79 -8.80
N SER A 124 -11.92 -5.87 -7.61
CA SER A 124 -13.01 -6.82 -7.34
C SER A 124 -14.26 -6.56 -8.19
N THR A 125 -14.66 -5.29 -8.36
CA THR A 125 -15.85 -4.90 -9.13
C THR A 125 -15.69 -5.24 -10.61
N TYR A 126 -14.58 -4.81 -11.20
CA TYR A 126 -14.30 -4.99 -12.62
C TYR A 126 -13.99 -6.44 -13.00
N SER A 127 -13.45 -7.24 -12.08
CA SER A 127 -13.27 -8.68 -12.30
C SER A 127 -14.59 -9.43 -12.32
N SER A 128 -15.56 -8.98 -11.52
CA SER A 128 -16.87 -9.65 -11.41
C SER A 128 -17.72 -9.44 -12.66
N ASP A 129 -17.56 -8.29 -13.33
CA ASP A 129 -18.25 -7.95 -14.57
C ASP A 129 -17.34 -7.16 -15.53
N PRO A 130 -16.75 -7.82 -16.54
CA PRO A 130 -15.86 -7.19 -17.51
C PRO A 130 -16.49 -6.03 -18.30
N SER A 131 -17.83 -5.99 -18.42
CA SER A 131 -18.53 -4.90 -19.13
C SER A 131 -18.42 -3.57 -18.37
N ILE A 132 -18.27 -3.63 -17.04
CA ILE A 132 -18.05 -2.45 -16.20
C ILE A 132 -16.68 -1.84 -16.50
N LEU A 133 -15.63 -2.66 -16.68
CA LEU A 133 -14.30 -2.17 -17.04
C LEU A 133 -14.33 -1.47 -18.40
N GLN A 134 -15.00 -2.06 -19.39
CA GLN A 134 -15.11 -1.46 -20.72
C GLN A 134 -15.83 -0.11 -20.67
N THR A 135 -16.85 0.00 -19.82
CA THR A 135 -17.60 1.26 -19.63
C THR A 135 -16.80 2.29 -18.83
N ASN A 136 -15.95 1.84 -17.88
CA ASN A 136 -15.21 2.69 -16.95
C ASN A 136 -13.69 2.71 -17.22
N GLN A 137 -13.26 2.43 -18.46
CA GLN A 137 -11.84 2.35 -18.80
C GLN A 137 -11.10 3.66 -18.48
N PHE A 138 -11.72 4.81 -18.79
CA PHE A 138 -11.14 6.12 -18.45
C PHE A 138 -10.95 6.31 -16.95
N ALA A 139 -11.92 5.88 -16.12
CA ALA A 139 -11.81 5.97 -14.67
C ALA A 139 -10.72 5.03 -14.12
N PHE A 140 -10.56 3.84 -14.71
CA PHE A 140 -9.46 2.94 -14.39
C PHE A 140 -8.10 3.59 -14.69
N GLU A 141 -7.91 4.14 -15.89
CA GLU A 141 -6.65 4.77 -16.30
C GLU A 141 -6.34 6.05 -15.51
N ALA A 142 -7.35 6.85 -15.19
CA ALA A 142 -7.22 8.02 -14.34
C ALA A 142 -6.78 7.64 -12.92
N PHE A 143 -7.36 6.58 -12.35
CA PHE A 143 -6.98 6.09 -11.03
C PHE A 143 -5.58 5.44 -11.01
N ASP A 144 -5.24 4.68 -12.04
CA ASP A 144 -3.89 4.13 -12.27
C ASP A 144 -2.83 5.25 -12.29
N THR A 145 -3.09 6.31 -13.06
CA THR A 145 -2.24 7.51 -13.12
C THR A 145 -2.14 8.22 -11.76
N ARG A 146 -3.21 8.21 -10.96
CA ARG A 146 -3.23 8.82 -9.62
C ARG A 146 -2.30 8.09 -8.66
N ILE A 147 -2.31 6.75 -8.66
CA ILE A 147 -1.39 5.95 -7.85
C ILE A 147 0.05 6.26 -8.23
N GLU A 148 0.36 6.35 -9.53
CA GLU A 148 1.71 6.69 -9.99
C GLU A 148 2.14 8.08 -9.55
N LYS A 149 1.28 9.09 -9.70
CA LYS A 149 1.56 10.46 -9.23
C LYS A 149 1.82 10.51 -7.72
N PHE A 150 1.06 9.75 -6.94
CA PHE A 150 1.28 9.65 -5.50
C PHE A 150 2.62 8.99 -5.18
N ILE A 151 2.97 7.87 -5.84
CA ILE A 151 4.27 7.22 -5.64
C ILE A 151 5.43 8.18 -5.96
N LEU A 152 5.29 8.98 -7.03
CA LEU A 152 6.29 9.96 -7.44
C LEU A 152 6.37 11.19 -6.52
N SER A 153 5.31 11.52 -5.78
CA SER A 153 5.32 12.63 -4.81
C SER A 153 5.97 12.27 -3.47
N LEU A 154 6.13 10.97 -3.18
CA LEU A 154 6.78 10.52 -1.94
C LEU A 154 8.30 10.82 -1.95
N PRO A 155 8.88 11.16 -0.78
CA PRO A 155 10.34 11.30 -0.64
C PRO A 155 11.09 10.06 -1.12
N SER A 156 12.14 10.26 -1.92
CA SER A 156 12.98 9.18 -2.47
C SER A 156 13.74 8.44 -1.37
N LEU A 157 13.52 7.13 -1.24
CA LEU A 157 14.19 6.29 -0.23
C LEU A 157 15.72 6.24 -0.43
N THR A 158 16.19 6.24 -1.68
CA THR A 158 17.63 6.23 -1.99
C THR A 158 18.27 7.55 -1.57
N SER A 159 17.61 8.67 -1.87
CA SER A 159 18.12 10.01 -1.53
C SER A 159 18.18 10.22 -0.02
N LEU A 160 17.27 9.61 0.76
CA LEU A 160 17.30 9.66 2.22
C LEU A 160 18.46 8.83 2.80
N LYS A 161 18.81 7.70 2.17
CA LYS A 161 19.96 6.88 2.58
C LYS A 161 21.28 7.61 2.37
N ASP A 162 21.39 8.34 1.27
CA ASP A 162 22.61 9.06 0.89
C ASP A 162 22.69 10.49 1.48
N ALA A 163 21.67 10.90 2.24
CA ALA A 163 21.63 12.21 2.87
C ALA A 163 22.74 12.37 3.93
N PRO A 164 23.33 13.59 4.06
CA PRO A 164 24.35 13.84 5.06
C PRO A 164 23.78 13.68 6.49
N PRO A 165 24.61 13.32 7.50
CA PRO A 165 24.13 12.92 8.83
C PRO A 165 23.19 13.92 9.52
N TYR A 166 23.34 15.22 9.27
CA TYR A 166 22.51 16.27 9.85
C TYR A 166 21.13 16.45 9.17
N MET A 167 20.92 15.84 8.01
CA MET A 167 19.64 15.79 7.29
C MET A 167 19.03 14.39 7.26
N GLN A 168 19.66 13.41 7.93
CA GLN A 168 19.11 12.06 7.95
C GLN A 168 17.83 12.04 8.79
N PRO A 169 16.70 11.59 8.23
CA PRO A 169 15.48 11.41 8.98
C PRO A 169 15.67 10.37 10.08
N THR A 170 14.87 10.47 11.14
CA THR A 170 14.90 9.48 12.22
C THR A 170 14.58 8.08 11.69
N PRO A 171 15.06 7.00 12.34
CA PRO A 171 14.76 5.63 11.93
C PRO A 171 13.26 5.32 11.86
N GLU A 172 12.43 6.01 12.65
CA GLU A 172 10.98 5.90 12.62
C GLU A 172 10.36 6.47 11.35
N VAL A 173 10.79 7.68 10.95
CA VAL A 173 10.37 8.30 9.70
C VAL A 173 10.76 7.42 8.51
N VAL A 174 11.99 6.89 8.50
CA VAL A 174 12.44 5.96 7.44
C VAL A 174 11.54 4.73 7.38
N ARG A 175 11.28 4.07 8.52
CA ARG A 175 10.41 2.89 8.58
C ARG A 175 9.02 3.20 8.02
N SER A 176 8.40 4.27 8.50
CA SER A 176 7.05 4.63 8.08
C SER A 176 6.98 5.02 6.60
N LEU A 177 7.98 5.74 6.07
CA LEU A 177 8.11 6.01 4.64
C LEU A 177 8.28 4.75 3.81
N VAL A 178 9.11 3.78 4.24
CA VAL A 178 9.27 2.50 3.56
C VAL A 178 7.93 1.77 3.47
N VAL A 179 7.18 1.68 4.58
CA VAL A 179 5.89 1.00 4.54
C VAL A 179 4.88 1.75 3.66
N THR A 180 4.87 3.08 3.68
CA THR A 180 4.04 3.91 2.77
C THR A 180 4.37 3.65 1.30
N HIS A 181 5.66 3.61 0.95
CA HIS A 181 6.14 3.24 -0.38
C HIS A 181 5.68 1.84 -0.81
N CYS A 182 5.72 0.87 0.10
CA CYS A 182 5.27 -0.49 -0.17
C CYS A 182 3.75 -0.57 -0.34
N VAL A 183 2.97 0.08 0.52
CA VAL A 183 1.50 0.11 0.46
C VAL A 183 1.02 0.74 -0.85
N ALA A 184 1.62 1.86 -1.28
CA ALA A 184 1.26 2.51 -2.53
C ALA A 184 1.55 1.63 -3.76
N ARG A 185 2.67 0.89 -3.75
CA ARG A 185 3.00 -0.08 -4.80
C ARG A 185 2.07 -1.29 -4.77
N LEU A 186 1.65 -1.73 -3.58
CA LEU A 186 0.64 -2.77 -3.45
C LEU A 186 -0.68 -2.30 -4.05
N ALA A 187 -1.09 -1.04 -3.88
CA ALA A 187 -2.28 -0.50 -4.53
C ALA A 187 -2.20 -0.64 -6.06
N ALA A 188 -1.06 -0.27 -6.66
CA ALA A 188 -0.82 -0.46 -8.09
C ALA A 188 -0.91 -1.93 -8.53
N ALA A 189 -0.31 -2.84 -7.74
CA ALA A 189 -0.37 -4.27 -8.04
C ALA A 189 -1.79 -4.84 -7.90
N GLN A 190 -2.53 -4.45 -6.85
CA GLN A 190 -3.91 -4.88 -6.62
C GLN A 190 -4.85 -4.42 -7.72
N LEU A 191 -4.69 -3.18 -8.21
CA LEU A 191 -5.47 -2.66 -9.32
C LEU A 191 -5.29 -3.49 -10.59
N HIS A 192 -4.09 -4.03 -10.84
CA HIS A 192 -3.77 -4.79 -12.05
C HIS A 192 -3.85 -6.32 -11.89
N SER A 193 -3.96 -6.82 -10.65
CA SER A 193 -3.88 -8.25 -10.34
C SER A 193 -4.85 -9.13 -11.13
N PRO A 194 -6.12 -8.76 -11.35
CA PRO A 194 -7.06 -9.63 -12.06
C PRO A 194 -6.66 -9.93 -13.50
N TRP A 195 -6.04 -8.95 -14.18
CA TRP A 195 -5.70 -9.03 -15.59
C TRP A 195 -4.24 -9.38 -15.82
N VAL A 196 -3.51 -9.84 -14.79
CA VAL A 196 -2.10 -10.23 -14.88
C VAL A 196 -1.87 -11.28 -15.97
N ASN A 197 -2.86 -12.15 -16.22
CA ASN A 197 -2.79 -13.20 -17.24
C ASN A 197 -3.28 -12.75 -18.62
N GLU A 198 -4.02 -11.64 -18.69
CA GLU A 198 -4.72 -11.20 -19.88
C GLU A 198 -4.00 -10.07 -20.62
N THR A 199 -3.32 -9.18 -19.89
CA THR A 199 -2.64 -8.01 -20.47
C THR A 199 -1.19 -7.88 -20.05
N ILE A 200 -0.32 -7.65 -21.04
CA ILE A 200 1.11 -7.35 -20.85
C ILE A 200 1.31 -6.18 -19.87
N LYS A 201 0.52 -5.11 -20.03
CA LYS A 201 0.59 -3.93 -19.15
C LYS A 201 0.39 -4.32 -17.69
N SER A 202 -0.66 -5.09 -17.40
CA SER A 202 -1.01 -5.51 -16.03
C SER A 202 0.05 -6.42 -15.43
N SER A 203 0.53 -7.40 -16.21
CA SER A 203 1.63 -8.27 -15.78
C SER A 203 2.91 -7.50 -15.44
N ALA A 204 3.35 -6.62 -16.35
CA ALA A 204 4.54 -5.79 -16.16
C ALA A 204 4.40 -4.87 -14.95
N LYS A 205 3.23 -4.25 -14.74
CA LYS A 205 2.97 -3.38 -13.58
C LYS A 205 3.01 -4.13 -12.26
N CYS A 206 2.33 -5.27 -12.16
CA CYS A 206 2.35 -6.09 -10.95
C CYS A 206 3.76 -6.54 -10.60
N LEU A 207 4.53 -7.06 -11.57
CA LEU A 207 5.90 -7.50 -11.33
C LEU A 207 6.85 -6.34 -11.00
N SER A 208 6.69 -5.19 -11.65
CA SER A 208 7.44 -3.98 -11.33
C SER A 208 7.18 -3.52 -9.89
N ALA A 209 5.90 -3.47 -9.49
CA ALA A 209 5.50 -3.13 -8.13
C ALA A 209 6.07 -4.11 -7.09
N CYS A 210 6.01 -5.42 -7.34
CA CYS A 210 6.55 -6.44 -6.44
C CYS A 210 8.07 -6.29 -6.23
N LYS A 211 8.84 -6.10 -7.32
CA LYS A 211 10.27 -5.83 -7.22
C LYS A 211 10.57 -4.56 -6.43
N ALA A 212 9.79 -3.51 -6.66
CA ALA A 212 9.99 -2.24 -5.99
C ALA A 212 9.58 -2.27 -4.50
N ILE A 213 8.62 -3.12 -4.10
CA ILE A 213 8.32 -3.42 -2.69
C ILE A 213 9.54 -4.05 -2.02
N ILE A 214 10.12 -5.09 -2.62
CA ILE A 214 11.30 -5.78 -2.09
C ILE A 214 12.48 -4.82 -1.95
N ALA A 215 12.76 -4.05 -3.00
CA ALA A 215 13.84 -3.07 -3.01
C ALA A 215 13.63 -1.98 -1.95
N ALA A 216 12.39 -1.50 -1.73
CA ALA A 216 12.09 -0.50 -0.71
C ALA A 216 12.40 -1.00 0.70
N VAL A 217 12.05 -2.25 1.02
CA VAL A 217 12.38 -2.87 2.32
C VAL A 217 13.89 -3.08 2.46
N GLY A 218 14.58 -3.44 1.37
CA GLY A 218 16.04 -3.60 1.33
C GLY A 218 16.85 -2.33 1.59
N VAL A 219 16.23 -1.14 1.58
CA VAL A 219 16.89 0.12 1.98
C VAL A 219 17.17 0.16 3.48
N MET A 220 16.36 -0.52 4.30
CA MET A 220 16.49 -0.47 5.75
C MET A 220 17.72 -1.25 6.25
N PRO A 221 18.49 -0.69 7.22
CA PRO A 221 19.54 -1.44 7.90
C PRO A 221 18.98 -2.67 8.62
N GLN A 222 19.78 -3.74 8.75
CA GLN A 222 19.34 -4.98 9.41
C GLN A 222 18.87 -4.76 10.85
N GLU A 223 19.44 -3.79 11.56
CA GLU A 223 19.04 -3.42 12.92
C GLU A 223 17.60 -2.88 12.96
N SER A 224 17.23 -2.07 11.96
CA SER A 224 15.88 -1.50 11.81
C SER A 224 14.84 -2.55 11.42
N LEU A 225 15.24 -3.61 10.70
CA LEU A 225 14.37 -4.73 10.34
C LEU A 225 13.83 -5.47 11.56
N ARG A 226 14.47 -5.32 12.72
CA ARG A 226 13.95 -5.89 13.94
C ARG A 226 12.62 -5.22 14.29
N CYS A 227 12.49 -3.90 14.24
CA CYS A 227 11.31 -3.18 14.78
C CYS A 227 10.47 -2.60 13.64
N VAL A 228 9.73 -3.46 12.94
CA VAL A 228 8.98 -3.08 11.74
C VAL A 228 7.49 -3.35 11.89
N ASP A 229 6.70 -2.65 11.06
CA ASP A 229 5.28 -2.94 10.91
C ASP A 229 5.10 -4.37 10.38
N PRO A 230 4.37 -5.25 11.08
CA PRO A 230 4.09 -6.63 10.65
C PRO A 230 3.44 -6.72 9.26
N PHE A 231 2.77 -5.67 8.79
CA PHE A 231 2.22 -5.61 7.44
C PHE A 231 3.30 -5.70 6.34
N LEU A 232 4.57 -5.36 6.63
CA LEU A 232 5.66 -5.58 5.69
C LEU A 232 5.87 -7.05 5.34
N ILE A 233 5.61 -7.97 6.27
CA ILE A 233 5.67 -9.41 5.99
C ILE A 233 4.58 -9.79 5.00
N VAL A 234 3.37 -9.26 5.15
CA VAL A 234 2.26 -9.46 4.19
C VAL A 234 2.65 -8.96 2.80
N LEU A 235 3.23 -7.76 2.72
CA LEU A 235 3.67 -7.13 1.49
C LEU A 235 4.77 -7.94 0.76
N LEU A 236 5.80 -8.38 1.49
CA LEU A 236 6.87 -9.21 0.92
C LEU A 236 6.35 -10.59 0.49
N THR A 237 5.40 -11.16 1.24
CA THR A 237 4.81 -12.45 0.90
C THR A 237 3.96 -12.36 -0.35
N PHE A 238 3.14 -11.32 -0.47
CA PHE A 238 2.43 -11.01 -1.71
C PHE A 238 3.38 -10.88 -2.90
N ALA A 239 4.46 -10.11 -2.75
CA ALA A 239 5.47 -9.93 -3.80
C ALA A 239 6.14 -11.26 -4.19
N ALA A 240 6.52 -12.08 -3.20
CA ALA A 240 7.11 -13.40 -3.43
C ALA A 240 6.16 -14.34 -4.18
N HIS A 241 4.88 -14.39 -3.79
CA HIS A 241 3.88 -15.22 -4.48
C HIS A 241 3.71 -14.84 -5.95
N MET A 242 3.60 -13.54 -6.25
CA MET A 242 3.48 -13.05 -7.63
C MET A 242 4.72 -13.40 -8.47
N ILE A 243 5.92 -13.23 -7.90
CA ILE A 243 7.18 -13.58 -8.57
C ILE A 243 7.30 -15.09 -8.80
N ILE A 244 6.94 -15.92 -7.82
CA ILE A 244 6.95 -17.38 -7.98
C ILE A 244 5.97 -17.80 -9.08
N GLY A 245 4.77 -17.21 -9.12
CA GLY A 245 3.80 -17.45 -10.21
C GLY A 245 4.44 -17.26 -11.58
N GLU A 246 5.09 -16.11 -11.80
CA GLU A 246 5.79 -15.82 -13.06
C GLU A 246 6.92 -16.82 -13.37
N LEU A 247 7.72 -17.20 -12.37
CA LEU A 247 8.78 -18.19 -12.55
C LEU A 247 8.23 -19.57 -12.92
N VAL A 248 7.13 -20.01 -12.31
CA VAL A 248 6.46 -21.28 -12.62
C VAL A 248 5.91 -21.27 -14.05
N HIS A 249 5.26 -20.18 -14.46
CA HIS A 249 4.77 -20.05 -15.83
C HIS A 249 5.93 -20.16 -16.84
N ARG A 250 7.04 -19.46 -16.59
CA ARG A 250 8.24 -19.49 -17.46
C ARG A 250 8.89 -20.85 -17.56
N ALA A 251 9.03 -21.56 -16.45
CA ALA A 251 9.61 -22.89 -16.45
C ALA A 251 8.79 -23.90 -17.27
N LYS A 252 7.49 -23.64 -17.46
CA LYS A 252 6.60 -24.42 -18.35
C LYS A 252 6.63 -23.96 -19.81
N GLY A 253 7.51 -23.03 -20.17
CA GLY A 253 7.55 -22.42 -21.51
C GLY A 253 6.41 -21.40 -21.76
N THR A 254 5.75 -20.94 -20.70
CA THR A 254 4.64 -19.97 -20.76
C THR A 254 5.00 -18.69 -20.00
N SER A 255 4.16 -17.67 -20.01
CA SER A 255 4.29 -16.48 -19.17
C SER A 255 3.01 -16.34 -18.34
N LEU A 256 3.00 -15.59 -17.21
CA LEU A 256 1.72 -15.27 -16.54
C LEU A 256 0.75 -14.70 -17.58
N TYR A 257 1.24 -13.75 -18.39
CA TYR A 257 0.56 -13.33 -19.62
C TYR A 257 0.49 -14.50 -20.62
N GLN A 258 -0.73 -14.87 -21.02
CA GLN A 258 -1.02 -15.97 -21.95
C GLN A 258 -1.15 -15.56 -23.42
N GLY A 259 -0.86 -14.30 -23.77
CA GLY A 259 -1.02 -13.85 -25.15
C GLY A 259 0.16 -14.20 -26.08
N PRO A 260 0.06 -13.84 -27.37
CA PRO A 260 0.90 -14.39 -28.44
C PRO A 260 2.38 -13.99 -28.38
N TYR A 261 2.74 -12.98 -27.58
CA TYR A 261 4.10 -12.50 -27.45
C TYR A 261 4.61 -12.67 -26.01
N PRO A 262 5.70 -13.43 -25.79
CA PRO A 262 6.25 -13.61 -24.44
C PRO A 262 6.79 -12.30 -23.87
N LEU A 263 6.73 -12.14 -22.55
CA LEU A 263 7.32 -11.02 -21.78
C LEU A 263 8.87 -11.07 -21.73
N THR A 264 9.51 -11.58 -22.78
CA THR A 264 10.96 -11.88 -22.82
C THR A 264 11.82 -10.62 -22.69
N SER A 265 11.31 -9.45 -23.06
CA SER A 265 12.07 -8.18 -23.03
C SER A 265 12.00 -7.43 -21.70
N CYS A 266 10.98 -7.65 -20.87
CA CYS A 266 10.70 -6.80 -19.69
C CYS A 266 10.91 -7.51 -18.34
N VAL A 267 11.14 -8.82 -18.34
CA VAL A 267 11.22 -9.64 -17.14
C VAL A 267 12.29 -10.72 -17.35
N ASN A 268 13.43 -10.57 -16.68
CA ASN A 268 14.53 -11.54 -16.71
C ASN A 268 14.38 -12.51 -15.52
N PRO A 269 14.35 -13.84 -15.75
CA PRO A 269 14.16 -14.81 -14.68
C PRO A 269 15.28 -14.80 -13.63
N VAL A 270 16.51 -14.41 -14.00
CA VAL A 270 17.63 -14.26 -13.05
C VAL A 270 17.34 -13.13 -12.06
N TYR A 271 16.85 -11.99 -12.54
CA TYR A 271 16.49 -10.87 -11.66
C TYR A 271 15.29 -11.21 -10.77
N LEU A 272 14.32 -11.97 -11.29
CA LEU A 272 13.19 -12.44 -10.49
C LEU A 272 13.61 -13.40 -9.38
N THR A 273 14.45 -14.38 -9.69
CA THR A 273 15.00 -15.31 -8.68
C THR A 273 15.78 -14.55 -7.60
N ARG A 274 16.62 -13.58 -8.00
CA ARG A 274 17.35 -12.74 -7.05
C ARG A 274 16.41 -11.94 -6.15
N ALA A 275 15.37 -11.32 -6.71
CA ALA A 275 14.39 -10.58 -5.92
C ALA A 275 13.64 -11.50 -4.94
N LEU A 276 13.32 -12.73 -5.36
CA LEU A 276 12.71 -13.74 -4.50
C LEU A 276 13.63 -14.14 -3.34
N ASP A 277 14.92 -14.37 -3.62
CA ASP A 277 15.93 -14.67 -2.59
C ASP A 277 16.06 -13.53 -1.57
N GLU A 278 16.04 -12.29 -2.06
CA GLU A 278 16.05 -11.09 -1.23
C GLU A 278 14.80 -11.01 -0.36
N ALA A 279 13.61 -11.25 -0.92
CA ALA A 279 12.36 -11.25 -0.16
C ALA A 279 12.38 -12.30 0.97
N VAL A 280 12.83 -13.52 0.69
CA VAL A 280 12.96 -14.60 1.68
C VAL A 280 13.95 -14.20 2.78
N THR A 281 15.07 -13.59 2.41
CA THR A 281 16.09 -13.11 3.36
C THR A 281 15.53 -12.01 4.27
N LEU A 282 14.80 -11.05 3.71
CA LEU A 282 14.16 -9.96 4.44
C LEU A 282 13.08 -10.47 5.40
N ILE A 283 12.22 -11.39 4.96
CA ILE A 283 11.21 -12.03 5.83
C ILE A 283 11.88 -12.77 6.98
N GLY A 284 12.96 -13.51 6.70
CA GLY A 284 13.76 -14.19 7.71
C GLY A 284 14.39 -13.23 8.73
N ALA A 285 14.95 -12.10 8.27
CA ALA A 285 15.54 -11.09 9.14
C ALA A 285 14.51 -10.39 10.04
N MET A 286 13.26 -10.28 9.59
CA MET A 286 12.14 -9.76 10.40
C MET A 286 11.53 -10.82 11.32
N ASN A 287 11.84 -12.11 11.14
CA ASN A 287 11.29 -13.17 11.99
C ASN A 287 11.91 -13.12 13.39
N ARG A 288 11.07 -12.88 14.40
CA ARG A 288 11.43 -12.90 15.82
C ARG A 288 10.81 -14.11 16.55
N GLY A 289 10.70 -15.25 15.88
CA GLY A 289 9.96 -16.42 16.39
C GLY A 289 8.45 -16.24 16.34
N SER A 290 7.97 -15.40 15.40
CA SER A 290 6.55 -15.19 15.21
C SER A 290 5.99 -16.31 14.36
N LYS A 291 5.00 -17.04 14.90
CA LYS A 291 4.28 -18.08 14.15
C LYS A 291 3.67 -17.57 12.85
N PHE A 292 3.26 -16.30 12.83
CA PHE A 292 2.75 -15.67 11.61
C PHE A 292 3.84 -15.60 10.53
N THR A 293 5.04 -15.13 10.88
CA THR A 293 6.16 -15.02 9.93
C THR A 293 6.63 -16.39 9.47
N GLU A 294 6.69 -17.37 10.38
CA GLU A 294 7.02 -18.76 10.05
C GLU A 294 6.04 -19.36 9.05
N MET A 295 4.73 -19.16 9.26
CA MET A 295 3.69 -19.61 8.34
C MET A 295 3.85 -18.99 6.94
N GLN A 296 4.14 -17.69 6.85
CA GLN A 296 4.37 -17.03 5.56
C GLN A 296 5.63 -17.56 4.87
N LEU A 297 6.72 -17.77 5.61
CA LEU A 297 7.97 -18.30 5.08
C LEU A 297 7.80 -19.73 4.56
N GLU A 298 7.10 -20.60 5.30
CA GLU A 298 6.78 -21.96 4.87
C GLU A 298 5.94 -21.97 3.60
N ALA A 299 4.95 -21.08 3.48
CA ALA A 299 4.12 -20.98 2.28
C ALA A 299 4.98 -20.62 1.04
N ILE A 300 5.86 -19.63 1.18
CA ILE A 300 6.77 -19.22 0.11
C ILE A 300 7.73 -20.35 -0.26
N GLN A 301 8.31 -21.05 0.72
CA GLN A 301 9.24 -22.16 0.49
C GLN A 301 8.56 -23.34 -0.23
N LYS A 302 7.34 -23.70 0.17
CA LYS A 302 6.54 -24.75 -0.48
C LYS A 302 6.27 -24.41 -1.95
N LEU A 303 5.86 -23.17 -2.23
CA LEU A 303 5.61 -22.71 -3.60
C LEU A 303 6.89 -22.63 -4.44
N ARG A 304 8.00 -22.19 -3.84
CA ARG A 304 9.31 -22.15 -4.49
C ARG A 304 9.80 -23.53 -4.89
N ALA A 305 9.59 -24.55 -4.06
CA ALA A 305 9.97 -25.93 -4.36
C ALA A 305 9.22 -26.51 -5.58
N ALA A 306 8.07 -25.93 -5.94
CA ALA A 306 7.31 -26.31 -7.13
C ALA A 306 7.83 -25.67 -8.43
N VAL A 307 8.84 -24.78 -8.38
CA VAL A 307 9.45 -24.18 -9.58
C VAL A 307 10.37 -25.23 -10.24
N PRO A 308 10.09 -25.66 -11.49
CA PRO A 308 10.91 -26.65 -12.18
C PRO A 308 12.34 -26.14 -12.41
N VAL A 309 13.33 -26.83 -11.83
CA VAL A 309 14.76 -26.48 -11.96
C VAL A 309 15.25 -26.62 -13.41
N SER A 310 14.69 -27.57 -14.15
CA SER A 310 15.09 -27.92 -15.52
C SER A 310 14.81 -26.82 -16.56
N GLY A 311 13.90 -25.88 -16.29
CA GLY A 311 13.56 -24.78 -17.20
C GLY A 311 14.42 -23.53 -17.03
N LEU A 312 15.11 -23.39 -15.90
CA LEU A 312 15.98 -22.23 -15.61
C LEU A 312 17.38 -22.39 -16.20
N GLU A 313 17.86 -23.62 -16.39
CA GLU A 313 19.18 -23.89 -16.99
C GLU A 313 19.22 -23.67 -18.51
N LEU A 314 18.06 -23.71 -19.18
CA LEU A 314 17.92 -23.39 -20.61
C LEU A 314 17.91 -21.88 -20.92
N ILE A 315 17.99 -21.03 -19.89
CA ILE A 315 17.97 -19.55 -20.00
C ILE A 315 19.32 -18.95 -19.54
N ARG A 316 20.37 -19.78 -19.39
CA ARG A 316 21.75 -19.32 -19.19
C ARG A 316 22.46 -19.09 -20.52
#